data_AF-W3WZY6-F1
#
_entry.id   AF-W3WZY6-F1
#
_cell.length_a   1.000
_cell.length_b   1.000
_cell.length_c   1.000
_cell.angle_alpha   90.00
_cell.angle_beta   90.00
_cell.angle_gamma   90.00
#
_symmetry.space_group_name_H-M   'P 1'
#
loop_
_entity.id
_entity.type
_entity.pdbx_description
1 polymer ?
#
loop_
_entity_poly.entity_id
_entity_poly.type
_entity_poly.pdbx_seq_one_letter_code
_entity_poly.pdbx_strand_id
1 'polypeptide(L)'
;MAIATNGIKGARQAEPVDISIVKNPADLGAVLPTLKYLNSGLPSLATDSDDARSDMLQAAWKLVMSLETPRETMIRHCWAQSGVVAALNTGTVSGLWRTMAQNGDRPQTVKELAVATGMDSVLLARLMRHLASMQYLVQTGTNEYKTTNFTKSMAHELISDSHIAMCSGTSAGAYQFHEFAIETNFQNPIDSHNTSMQRAYKTDLDMFQWLQTIGYGESFNNHMRAYAQGRLRWMDPAVYPVQERLINGASTAPDAPFMVDIGGGVGHDLAAFKEHHPSHPGRLILQDLPQVIEQIKELDGAVVRMSHDFHTPQPVRGARAYFMHSTLHDWPDDVCGSILRNIKAAMAPGYSRLLINENVIPKSNAHWEMTALDMVMLTLFSSRERTEDDWTGLLEANGLRIVKIWQGAKACESLIECELADAELTVEFDMAEVITAAESGSVDIHPMIQTELTEIKQDTEYEMAEADHVVELQSINAQPAIECDLSEVSPITQGAVVDTKHTIECHHLPSPVSIQDQNGTSALE
;
A
#
# COMPACT_ATOMS: atom_id res chain seq x y z
N MET A 1 -23.57 -24.04 -15.21
CA MET A 1 -24.24 -22.77 -14.84
C MET A 1 -23.73 -21.74 -15.83
N ALA A 2 -24.57 -21.14 -16.67
CA ALA A 2 -24.11 -20.05 -17.52
C ALA A 2 -23.72 -18.90 -16.59
N ILE A 3 -22.51 -18.34 -16.75
CA ILE A 3 -22.10 -17.14 -16.02
C ILE A 3 -23.05 -16.05 -16.48
N ALA A 4 -24.03 -15.71 -15.64
CA ALA A 4 -24.94 -14.61 -15.90
C ALA A 4 -24.10 -13.34 -15.81
N THR A 5 -23.81 -12.71 -16.95
CA THR A 5 -23.30 -11.35 -16.94
C THR A 5 -24.42 -10.48 -16.38
N ASN A 6 -24.12 -9.67 -15.36
CA ASN A 6 -25.04 -8.62 -14.93
C ASN A 6 -25.19 -7.67 -16.12
N GLY A 7 -26.23 -7.90 -16.93
CA GLY A 7 -26.53 -7.09 -18.09
C GLY A 7 -26.61 -5.64 -17.65
N ILE A 8 -25.84 -4.77 -18.31
CA ILE A 8 -25.88 -3.34 -18.06
C ILE A 8 -27.30 -2.87 -18.42
N LYS A 9 -28.16 -2.65 -17.41
CA LYS A 9 -29.50 -2.07 -17.61
C LYS A 9 -29.31 -0.69 -18.25
N GLY A 10 -29.69 -0.58 -19.53
CA GLY A 10 -29.66 0.70 -20.27
C GLY A 10 -28.42 0.97 -21.11
N ALA A 11 -27.46 0.04 -21.25
CA ALA A 11 -26.39 0.22 -22.24
C ALA A 11 -26.94 0.16 -23.66
N ARG A 12 -26.57 1.13 -24.51
CA ARG A 12 -26.68 0.98 -25.97
C ARG A 12 -26.06 -0.37 -26.33
N GLN A 13 -26.70 -1.14 -27.22
CA GLN A 13 -26.06 -2.33 -27.80
C GLN A 13 -24.74 -1.89 -28.41
N ALA A 14 -23.63 -2.15 -27.70
CA ALA A 14 -22.31 -1.92 -28.23
C ALA A 14 -22.15 -2.80 -29.47
N GLU A 15 -21.46 -2.28 -30.50
CA GLU A 15 -21.14 -3.11 -31.64
C GLU A 15 -20.40 -4.37 -31.18
N PRO A 16 -20.76 -5.56 -31.68
CA PRO A 16 -20.07 -6.78 -31.32
C PRO A 16 -18.58 -6.66 -31.64
N VAL A 17 -17.72 -6.97 -30.66
CA VAL A 17 -16.27 -7.01 -30.89
C VAL A 17 -15.96 -8.13 -31.88
N ASP A 18 -15.28 -7.79 -32.99
CA ASP A 18 -14.85 -8.79 -33.98
C ASP A 18 -13.79 -9.72 -33.38
N ILE A 19 -14.10 -11.02 -33.36
CA ILE A 19 -13.23 -12.07 -32.83
C ILE A 19 -11.90 -12.17 -33.58
N SER A 20 -11.76 -11.61 -34.78
CA SER A 20 -10.50 -11.59 -35.52
C SER A 20 -9.35 -10.92 -34.75
N ILE A 21 -9.66 -10.01 -33.81
CA ILE A 21 -8.68 -9.31 -32.96
C ILE A 21 -7.75 -10.26 -32.19
N VAL A 22 -8.22 -11.46 -31.84
CA VAL A 22 -7.44 -12.41 -31.03
C VAL A 22 -6.21 -12.97 -31.74
N LYS A 23 -6.09 -12.75 -33.05
CA LYS A 23 -4.98 -13.21 -33.90
C LYS A 23 -3.93 -12.12 -34.15
N ASN A 24 -4.24 -10.88 -33.79
CA ASN A 24 -3.35 -9.75 -34.04
C ASN A 24 -2.55 -9.43 -32.77
N PRO A 25 -1.27 -9.01 -32.88
CA PRO A 25 -0.51 -8.52 -31.74
C PRO A 25 -1.21 -7.34 -31.08
N ALA A 26 -1.07 -7.22 -29.76
CA ALA A 26 -1.79 -6.20 -29.00
C ALA A 26 -1.42 -4.76 -29.40
N ASP A 27 -0.14 -4.49 -29.70
CA ASP A 27 0.33 -3.15 -30.10
C ASP A 27 1.63 -3.21 -30.92
N LEU A 28 1.52 -3.38 -32.24
CA LEU A 28 2.68 -3.32 -33.14
C LEU A 28 3.34 -1.94 -33.21
N GLY A 29 2.60 -0.86 -32.94
CA GLY A 29 3.12 0.51 -32.99
C GLY A 29 4.15 0.79 -31.90
N ALA A 30 3.97 0.18 -30.72
CA ALA A 30 4.90 0.31 -29.60
C ALA A 30 6.18 -0.52 -29.73
N VAL A 31 6.25 -1.50 -30.64
CA VAL A 31 7.40 -2.42 -30.76
C VAL A 31 8.70 -1.68 -31.10
N LEU A 32 8.72 -0.91 -32.19
CA LEU A 32 9.94 -0.23 -32.64
C LEU A 32 10.42 0.85 -31.64
N PRO A 33 9.55 1.72 -31.08
CA PRO A 33 9.95 2.65 -30.02
C PRO A 33 10.54 1.94 -28.79
N THR A 34 9.92 0.85 -28.34
CA THR A 34 10.38 0.11 -27.16
C THR A 34 11.72 -0.57 -27.40
N LEU A 35 11.93 -1.16 -28.58
CA LEU A 35 13.22 -1.73 -28.98
C LEU A 35 14.33 -0.67 -29.03
N LYS A 36 14.04 0.53 -29.55
CA LYS A 36 14.99 1.64 -29.57
C LYS A 36 15.35 2.07 -28.15
N TYR A 37 14.37 2.19 -27.26
CA TYR A 37 14.59 2.51 -25.86
C TYR A 37 15.50 1.49 -25.18
N LEU A 38 15.19 0.19 -25.31
CA LEU A 38 16.01 -0.89 -24.76
C LEU A 38 17.44 -0.84 -25.28
N ASN A 39 17.63 -0.66 -26.59
CA ASN A 39 18.95 -0.56 -27.19
C ASN A 39 19.74 0.65 -26.68
N SER A 40 19.09 1.81 -26.52
CA SER A 40 19.72 3.02 -25.99
C SER A 40 20.05 2.92 -24.49
N GLY A 41 19.31 2.11 -23.74
CA GLY A 41 19.52 1.88 -22.31
C GLY A 41 20.64 0.90 -21.98
N LEU A 42 21.09 0.06 -22.93
CA LEU A 42 22.13 -0.95 -22.66
C LEU A 42 23.39 -0.40 -21.94
N PRO A 43 23.92 0.79 -22.27
CA PRO A 43 25.08 1.32 -21.56
C PRO A 43 24.83 1.62 -20.07
N SER A 44 23.61 1.96 -19.65
CA SER A 44 23.32 2.25 -18.23
C SER A 44 23.26 1.00 -17.36
N LEU A 45 23.13 -0.20 -17.94
CA LEU A 45 23.29 -1.44 -17.18
C LEU A 45 24.72 -1.67 -16.71
N ALA A 46 25.71 -1.04 -17.35
CA ALA A 46 27.11 -1.17 -16.94
C ALA A 46 27.45 -0.34 -15.69
N THR A 47 26.56 0.56 -15.24
CA THR A 47 26.79 1.43 -14.08
C THR A 47 26.21 0.89 -12.78
N ASP A 48 25.78 -0.38 -12.74
CA ASP A 48 25.28 -1.11 -11.55
C ASP A 48 24.12 -0.43 -10.80
N SER A 49 23.33 0.40 -11.50
CA SER A 49 22.13 1.03 -10.94
C SER A 49 20.95 0.07 -11.07
N ASP A 50 20.41 -0.37 -9.93
CA ASP A 50 19.24 -1.25 -9.89
C ASP A 50 18.00 -0.60 -10.54
N ASP A 51 17.92 0.73 -10.51
CA ASP A 51 16.89 1.52 -11.17
C ASP A 51 16.92 1.37 -12.70
N ALA A 52 18.11 1.42 -13.31
CA ALA A 52 18.26 1.27 -14.76
C ALA A 52 17.88 -0.15 -15.20
N ARG A 53 18.28 -1.16 -14.42
CA ARG A 53 17.86 -2.55 -14.63
C ARG A 53 16.33 -2.70 -14.54
N SER A 54 15.71 -2.08 -13.54
CA SER A 54 14.25 -2.12 -13.34
C SER A 54 13.48 -1.47 -14.50
N ASP A 55 13.90 -0.30 -14.96
CA ASP A 55 13.27 0.41 -16.09
C ASP A 55 13.39 -0.41 -17.39
N MET A 56 14.56 -1.00 -17.63
CA MET A 56 14.76 -1.87 -18.79
C MET A 56 13.92 -3.14 -18.72
N LEU A 57 13.74 -3.71 -17.52
CA LEU A 57 12.85 -4.87 -17.33
C LEU A 57 11.39 -4.51 -17.63
N GLN A 58 10.91 -3.36 -17.17
CA GLN A 58 9.55 -2.90 -17.46
C GLN A 58 9.34 -2.66 -18.96
N ALA A 59 10.32 -2.07 -19.65
CA ALA A 59 10.28 -1.89 -21.10
C ALA A 59 10.30 -3.22 -21.86
N ALA A 60 11.11 -4.20 -21.42
CA ALA A 60 11.13 -5.54 -22.00
C ALA A 60 9.79 -6.25 -21.83
N TRP A 61 9.16 -6.11 -20.66
CA TRP A 61 7.83 -6.66 -20.44
C TRP A 61 6.78 -5.99 -21.33
N LYS A 62 6.81 -4.67 -21.48
CA LYS A 62 5.96 -3.95 -22.43
C LYS A 62 6.14 -4.48 -23.86
N LEU A 63 7.38 -4.71 -24.30
CA LEU A 63 7.65 -5.29 -25.62
C LEU A 63 7.00 -6.67 -25.79
N VAL A 64 7.09 -7.55 -24.79
CA VAL A 64 6.43 -8.86 -24.81
C VAL A 64 4.91 -8.69 -24.92
N MET A 65 4.30 -7.83 -24.09
CA MET A 65 2.86 -7.59 -24.09
C MET A 65 2.38 -6.97 -25.41
N SER A 66 3.18 -6.12 -26.05
CA SER A 66 2.89 -5.54 -27.36
C SER A 66 2.90 -6.57 -28.51
N LEU A 67 3.77 -7.57 -28.43
CA LEU A 67 3.92 -8.62 -29.44
C LEU A 67 2.92 -9.77 -29.27
N GLU A 68 2.52 -10.06 -28.04
CA GLU A 68 1.62 -11.17 -27.73
C GLU A 68 0.22 -10.91 -28.29
N THR A 69 -0.37 -11.93 -28.91
CA THR A 69 -1.77 -11.88 -29.32
C THR A 69 -2.69 -12.11 -28.11
N PRO A 70 -3.96 -11.63 -28.13
CA PRO A 70 -4.90 -11.92 -27.05
C PRO A 70 -5.11 -13.42 -26.83
N ARG A 71 -5.07 -14.24 -27.89
CA ARG A 71 -5.14 -15.71 -27.76
C ARG A 71 -3.94 -16.27 -26.99
N GLU A 72 -2.73 -15.83 -27.31
CA GLU A 72 -1.52 -16.29 -26.62
C GLU A 72 -1.52 -15.88 -25.15
N THR A 73 -1.91 -14.64 -24.85
CA THR A 73 -2.09 -14.14 -23.48
C THR A 73 -3.05 -15.04 -22.69
N MET A 74 -4.22 -15.34 -23.27
CA MET A 74 -5.21 -16.23 -22.66
C MET A 74 -4.62 -17.62 -22.37
N ILE A 75 -3.94 -18.23 -23.35
CA ILE A 75 -3.33 -19.56 -23.16
C ILE A 75 -2.20 -19.53 -22.12
N ARG A 76 -1.41 -18.45 -22.07
CA ARG A 76 -0.37 -18.26 -21.07
C ARG A 76 -0.96 -18.25 -19.66
N HIS A 77 -2.04 -17.51 -19.44
CA HIS A 77 -2.73 -17.48 -18.14
C HIS A 77 -3.37 -18.83 -17.79
N CYS A 78 -4.15 -19.40 -18.70
CA CYS A 78 -4.95 -20.59 -18.40
C CYS A 78 -4.11 -21.88 -18.28
N TRP A 79 -3.09 -22.05 -19.12
CA TRP A 79 -2.35 -23.31 -19.23
C TRP A 79 -0.89 -23.18 -18.80
N ALA A 80 -0.21 -22.13 -19.25
CA ALA A 80 1.24 -22.05 -19.04
C ALA A 80 1.60 -21.72 -17.59
N GLN A 81 1.02 -20.65 -17.03
CA GLN A 81 1.33 -20.18 -15.68
C GLN A 81 0.89 -21.17 -14.60
N SER A 82 -0.33 -21.71 -14.72
CA SER A 82 -0.82 -22.76 -13.81
C SER A 82 0.07 -24.02 -13.85
N GLY A 83 0.54 -24.41 -15.04
CA GLY A 83 1.50 -25.51 -15.19
C GLY A 83 2.88 -25.22 -14.59
N VAL A 84 3.34 -23.97 -14.64
CA VAL A 84 4.60 -23.54 -14.00
C VAL A 84 4.50 -23.68 -12.49
N VAL A 85 3.44 -23.12 -11.88
CA VAL A 85 3.21 -23.21 -10.43
C VAL A 85 3.16 -24.68 -9.99
N ALA A 86 2.42 -25.52 -10.71
CA ALA A 86 2.35 -26.95 -10.42
C ALA A 86 3.74 -27.61 -10.46
N ALA A 87 4.56 -27.31 -11.46
CA ALA A 87 5.89 -27.90 -11.61
C ALA A 87 6.89 -27.37 -10.57
N LEU A 88 6.87 -26.07 -10.27
CA LEU A 88 7.72 -25.44 -9.24
C LEU A 88 7.42 -26.03 -7.86
N ASN A 89 6.14 -26.10 -7.49
CA ASN A 89 5.73 -26.62 -6.19
C ASN A 89 6.00 -28.13 -6.07
N THR A 90 5.78 -28.89 -7.14
CA THR A 90 6.18 -30.31 -7.18
C THR A 90 7.69 -30.47 -6.99
N GLY A 91 8.49 -29.62 -7.63
CA GLY A 91 9.95 -29.65 -7.47
C GLY A 91 10.41 -29.29 -6.05
N THR A 92 9.68 -28.39 -5.37
CA THR A 92 9.92 -28.05 -3.96
C THR A 92 9.69 -29.25 -3.06
N VAL A 93 8.49 -29.84 -3.10
CA VAL A 93 8.11 -30.94 -2.19
C VAL A 93 8.84 -32.25 -2.48
N SER A 94 9.32 -32.45 -3.71
CA SER A 94 10.11 -33.63 -4.10
C SER A 94 11.62 -33.49 -3.80
N GLY A 95 12.08 -32.30 -3.38
CA GLY A 95 13.50 -32.02 -3.20
C GLY A 95 14.31 -31.90 -4.51
N LEU A 96 13.63 -31.73 -5.65
CA LEU A 96 14.25 -31.59 -6.97
C LEU A 96 15.21 -30.39 -7.01
N TRP A 97 14.78 -29.22 -6.52
CA TRP A 97 15.59 -28.01 -6.58
C TRP A 97 16.87 -28.13 -5.76
N ARG A 98 16.75 -28.69 -4.55
CA ARG A 98 17.88 -28.97 -3.67
C ARG A 98 18.86 -29.96 -4.31
N THR A 99 18.33 -31.03 -4.91
CA THR A 99 19.13 -32.03 -5.66
C THR A 99 19.88 -31.40 -6.82
N MET A 100 19.18 -30.60 -7.64
CA MET A 100 19.81 -29.93 -8.79
C MET A 100 20.90 -28.95 -8.35
N ALA A 101 20.67 -28.18 -7.28
CA ALA A 101 21.67 -27.26 -6.76
C ALA A 101 22.92 -27.99 -6.21
N GLN A 102 22.73 -29.11 -5.50
CA GLN A 102 23.83 -29.94 -4.98
C GLN A 102 24.69 -30.56 -6.09
N ASN A 103 24.07 -30.88 -7.22
CA ASN A 103 24.76 -31.42 -8.39
C ASN A 103 25.60 -30.36 -9.16
N GLY A 104 25.49 -29.07 -8.80
CA GLY A 104 26.20 -27.95 -9.41
C GLY A 104 25.61 -27.50 -10.77
N ASP A 105 26.27 -26.53 -11.41
CA ASP A 105 25.79 -25.83 -12.62
C ASP A 105 25.98 -26.62 -13.94
N ARG A 106 26.16 -27.94 -13.83
CA ARG A 106 26.29 -28.85 -14.98
C ARG A 106 24.91 -29.25 -15.54
N PRO A 107 24.85 -29.73 -16.79
CA PRO A 107 23.67 -30.41 -17.29
C PRO A 107 23.33 -31.65 -16.46
N GLN A 108 22.04 -31.88 -16.25
CA GLN A 108 21.51 -33.01 -15.48
C GLN A 108 20.39 -33.68 -16.26
N THR A 109 20.46 -35.01 -16.38
CA THR A 109 19.46 -35.76 -17.14
C THR A 109 18.24 -36.07 -16.29
N VAL A 110 17.06 -36.16 -16.91
CA VAL A 110 15.83 -36.60 -16.21
C VAL A 110 16.01 -37.97 -15.57
N LYS A 111 16.75 -38.88 -16.23
CA LYS A 111 16.99 -40.22 -15.68
C LYS A 111 17.77 -40.15 -14.36
N GLU A 112 18.82 -39.34 -14.32
CA GLU A 112 19.62 -39.11 -13.12
C GLU A 112 18.78 -38.49 -12.00
N LEU A 113 18.04 -37.44 -12.32
CA LEU A 113 17.21 -36.72 -11.36
C LEU A 113 16.07 -37.59 -10.81
N ALA A 114 15.41 -38.37 -11.68
CA ALA A 114 14.36 -39.29 -11.29
C ALA A 114 14.86 -40.35 -10.28
N VAL A 115 16.08 -40.87 -10.48
CA VAL A 115 16.71 -41.79 -9.52
C VAL A 115 17.00 -41.09 -8.19
N ALA A 116 17.52 -39.86 -8.24
CA ALA A 116 17.90 -39.10 -7.04
C ALA A 116 16.71 -38.65 -6.20
N THR A 117 15.61 -38.24 -6.83
CA THR A 117 14.40 -37.74 -6.14
C THR A 117 13.34 -38.82 -5.90
N GLY A 118 13.48 -40.00 -6.50
CA GLY A 118 12.47 -41.05 -6.49
C GLY A 118 11.23 -40.74 -7.35
N MET A 119 11.27 -39.68 -8.16
CA MET A 119 10.17 -39.33 -9.05
C MET A 119 10.08 -40.27 -10.25
N ASP A 120 8.87 -40.50 -10.75
CA ASP A 120 8.70 -41.17 -12.04
C ASP A 120 9.35 -40.36 -13.17
N SER A 121 10.10 -41.05 -14.03
CA SER A 121 10.88 -40.42 -15.11
C SER A 121 10.00 -39.72 -16.16
N VAL A 122 8.80 -40.23 -16.43
CA VAL A 122 7.88 -39.64 -17.41
C VAL A 122 7.22 -38.40 -16.82
N LEU A 123 6.78 -38.46 -15.55
CA LEU A 123 6.28 -37.31 -14.82
C LEU A 123 7.33 -36.19 -14.79
N LEU A 124 8.56 -36.50 -14.34
CA LEU A 124 9.62 -35.52 -14.24
C LEU A 124 9.97 -34.90 -15.60
N ALA A 125 10.06 -35.71 -16.67
CA ALA A 125 10.27 -35.21 -18.02
C ALA A 125 9.19 -34.21 -18.47
N ARG A 126 7.92 -34.45 -18.12
CA ARG A 126 6.81 -33.54 -18.47
C ARG A 126 6.93 -32.21 -17.74
N LEU A 127 7.22 -32.23 -16.44
CA LEU A 127 7.39 -31.02 -15.63
C LEU A 127 8.57 -30.18 -16.11
N MET A 128 9.74 -30.79 -16.28
CA MET A 128 10.95 -30.08 -16.70
C MET A 128 10.84 -29.52 -18.12
N ARG A 129 10.18 -30.23 -19.05
CA ARG A 129 9.95 -29.72 -20.40
C ARG A 129 9.11 -28.45 -20.40
N HIS A 130 8.07 -28.39 -19.57
CA HIS A 130 7.23 -27.20 -19.44
C HIS A 130 8.04 -26.02 -18.87
N LEU A 131 8.75 -26.24 -17.76
CA LEU A 131 9.60 -25.23 -17.15
C LEU A 131 10.69 -24.71 -18.10
N ALA A 132 11.30 -25.58 -18.90
CA ALA A 132 12.28 -25.17 -19.90
C ALA A 132 11.65 -24.35 -21.03
N SER A 133 10.45 -24.72 -21.50
CA SER A 133 9.73 -23.95 -22.53
C SER A 133 9.37 -22.53 -22.06
N MET A 134 9.14 -22.40 -20.75
CA MET A 134 8.84 -21.15 -20.06
C MET A 134 10.08 -20.44 -19.51
N GLN A 135 11.29 -20.86 -19.92
CA GLN A 135 12.59 -20.26 -19.57
C GLN A 135 12.97 -20.32 -18.08
N TYR A 136 12.31 -21.15 -17.28
CA TYR A 136 12.69 -21.40 -15.88
C TYR A 136 13.87 -22.38 -15.76
N LEU A 137 14.08 -23.22 -16.78
CA LEU A 137 15.22 -24.12 -16.92
C LEU A 137 15.86 -23.93 -18.29
N VAL A 138 17.15 -24.21 -18.40
CA VAL A 138 17.86 -24.23 -19.68
C VAL A 138 17.92 -25.67 -20.17
N GLN A 139 17.28 -25.98 -21.31
CA GLN A 139 17.37 -27.31 -21.91
C GLN A 139 18.67 -27.43 -22.73
N THR A 140 19.53 -28.38 -22.37
CA THR A 140 20.83 -28.60 -23.03
C THR A 140 20.86 -29.82 -23.94
N GLY A 141 19.86 -30.70 -23.82
CA GLY A 141 19.71 -31.90 -24.62
C GLY A 141 18.32 -32.54 -24.48
N THR A 142 18.14 -33.71 -25.10
CA THR A 142 16.90 -34.48 -24.92
C THR A 142 16.78 -34.94 -23.48
N ASN A 143 15.77 -34.45 -22.76
CA ASN A 143 15.57 -34.72 -21.33
C ASN A 143 16.81 -34.40 -20.49
N GLU A 144 17.49 -33.30 -20.80
CA GLU A 144 18.67 -32.81 -20.07
C GLU A 144 18.57 -31.29 -19.85
N TYR A 145 18.79 -30.86 -18.61
CA TYR A 145 18.50 -29.49 -18.18
C TYR A 145 19.57 -28.93 -17.23
N LYS A 146 19.68 -27.59 -17.20
CA LYS A 146 20.38 -26.81 -16.17
C LYS A 146 19.40 -25.86 -15.47
N THR A 147 19.70 -25.52 -14.23
CA THR A 147 19.02 -24.45 -13.50
C THR A 147 19.38 -23.07 -14.06
N THR A 148 18.45 -22.13 -13.95
CA THR A 148 18.72 -20.68 -14.02
C THR A 148 19.07 -20.16 -12.63
N ASN A 149 19.41 -18.87 -12.50
CA ASN A 149 19.54 -18.24 -11.18
C ASN A 149 18.26 -18.38 -10.34
N PHE A 150 17.08 -18.24 -10.96
CA PHE A 150 15.79 -18.41 -10.30
C PHE A 150 15.54 -19.86 -9.85
N THR A 151 15.64 -20.86 -10.72
CA THR A 151 15.39 -22.25 -10.28
C THR A 151 16.47 -22.79 -9.34
N LYS A 152 17.67 -22.21 -9.35
CA LYS A 152 18.69 -22.46 -8.33
C LYS A 152 18.30 -21.84 -6.98
N SER A 153 17.72 -20.64 -6.96
CA SER A 153 17.27 -20.01 -5.71
C SER A 153 16.11 -20.75 -5.05
N MET A 154 15.29 -21.48 -5.83
CA MET A 154 14.27 -22.41 -5.32
C MET A 154 14.83 -23.57 -4.47
N ALA A 155 16.15 -23.78 -4.43
CA ALA A 155 16.76 -24.71 -3.47
C ALA A 155 16.82 -24.17 -2.04
N HIS A 156 16.63 -22.85 -1.87
CA HIS A 156 16.62 -22.17 -0.58
C HIS A 156 15.18 -22.03 -0.06
N GLU A 157 14.97 -22.40 1.20
CA GLU A 157 13.63 -22.49 1.81
C GLU A 157 12.88 -21.15 1.75
N LEU A 158 13.56 -20.02 2.03
CA LEU A 158 12.99 -18.68 1.86
C LEU A 158 12.24 -18.46 0.52
N ILE A 159 12.82 -18.93 -0.59
CA ILE A 159 12.24 -18.72 -1.93
C ILE A 159 11.22 -19.80 -2.27
N SER A 160 11.52 -21.07 -1.95
CA SER A 160 10.60 -22.16 -2.25
C SER A 160 9.30 -22.09 -1.47
N ASP A 161 9.40 -21.68 -0.20
CA ASP A 161 8.27 -21.59 0.72
C ASP A 161 7.30 -20.47 0.32
N SER A 162 7.82 -19.38 -0.22
CA SER A 162 7.01 -18.30 -0.80
C SER A 162 5.98 -18.82 -1.81
N HIS A 163 6.40 -19.75 -2.68
CA HIS A 163 5.51 -20.33 -3.69
C HIS A 163 4.49 -21.29 -3.07
N ILE A 164 4.87 -22.03 -2.03
CA ILE A 164 3.94 -22.91 -1.32
C ILE A 164 2.87 -22.09 -0.61
N ALA A 165 3.28 -21.13 0.23
CA ALA A 165 2.37 -20.32 1.03
C ALA A 165 1.41 -19.51 0.15
N MET A 166 1.94 -18.77 -0.83
CA MET A 166 1.12 -17.85 -1.63
C MET A 166 0.42 -18.55 -2.80
N CYS A 167 1.13 -19.34 -3.61
CA CYS A 167 0.51 -19.93 -4.80
C CYS A 167 -0.34 -21.17 -4.47
N SER A 168 -0.04 -21.93 -3.42
CA SER A 168 -0.85 -23.11 -3.03
C SER A 168 -1.81 -22.80 -1.90
N GLY A 169 -1.38 -22.02 -0.91
CA GLY A 169 -2.15 -21.77 0.31
C GLY A 169 -3.33 -20.81 0.13
N THR A 170 -3.22 -19.81 -0.76
CA THR A 170 -4.21 -18.71 -0.81
C THR A 170 -4.77 -18.39 -2.20
N SER A 171 -4.17 -18.92 -3.28
CA SER A 171 -4.50 -18.51 -4.66
C SER A 171 -5.96 -18.72 -5.08
N ALA A 172 -6.70 -19.64 -4.46
CA ALA A 172 -8.11 -19.85 -4.78
C ALA A 172 -8.97 -18.60 -4.49
N GLY A 173 -8.58 -17.78 -3.50
CA GLY A 173 -9.25 -16.52 -3.19
C GLY A 173 -9.24 -15.55 -4.38
N ALA A 174 -8.09 -15.40 -5.05
CA ALA A 174 -8.00 -14.57 -6.25
C ALA A 174 -8.69 -15.21 -7.46
N TYR A 175 -8.49 -16.51 -7.70
CA TYR A 175 -9.09 -17.19 -8.86
C TYR A 175 -10.63 -17.25 -8.83
N GLN A 176 -11.23 -17.23 -7.64
CA GLN A 176 -12.68 -17.26 -7.46
C GLN A 176 -13.29 -15.89 -7.11
N PHE A 177 -12.50 -14.81 -7.12
CA PHE A 177 -12.97 -13.48 -6.74
C PHE A 177 -14.17 -12.99 -7.57
N HIS A 178 -14.23 -13.35 -8.85
CA HIS A 178 -15.35 -12.98 -9.71
C HIS A 178 -16.70 -13.56 -9.23
N GLU A 179 -16.71 -14.73 -8.59
CA GLU A 179 -17.93 -15.30 -8.01
C GLU A 179 -18.31 -14.58 -6.72
N PHE A 180 -17.34 -14.28 -5.86
CA PHE A 180 -17.52 -13.45 -4.67
C PHE A 180 -18.07 -12.06 -5.04
N ALA A 181 -17.51 -11.42 -6.07
CA ALA A 181 -17.97 -10.13 -6.57
C ALA A 181 -19.41 -10.18 -7.11
N ILE A 182 -19.85 -11.30 -7.72
CA ILE A 182 -21.26 -11.47 -8.10
C ILE A 182 -22.15 -11.51 -6.86
N GLU A 183 -21.75 -12.28 -5.84
CA GLU A 183 -22.50 -12.44 -4.58
C GLU A 183 -22.62 -11.12 -3.79
N THR A 184 -21.58 -10.27 -3.85
CA THR A 184 -21.57 -8.94 -3.20
C THR A 184 -22.12 -7.83 -4.09
N ASN A 185 -22.74 -8.14 -5.23
CA ASN A 185 -23.23 -7.16 -6.20
C ASN A 185 -22.16 -6.13 -6.64
N PHE A 186 -20.93 -6.61 -6.81
CA PHE A 186 -19.77 -5.83 -7.24
C PHE A 186 -19.47 -4.63 -6.32
N GLN A 187 -19.84 -4.72 -5.05
CA GLN A 187 -19.47 -3.72 -4.05
C GLN A 187 -18.07 -4.00 -3.51
N ASN A 188 -17.36 -2.92 -3.16
CA ASN A 188 -16.07 -3.03 -2.49
C ASN A 188 -16.25 -3.75 -1.15
N PRO A 189 -15.56 -4.87 -0.90
CA PRO A 189 -15.68 -5.57 0.37
C PRO A 189 -14.96 -4.78 1.47
N ILE A 190 -15.56 -4.74 2.65
CA ILE A 190 -15.09 -3.97 3.82
C ILE A 190 -15.19 -4.77 5.12
N ASP A 191 -15.43 -6.07 5.05
CA ASP A 191 -15.58 -6.96 6.20
C ASP A 191 -14.48 -8.03 6.15
N SER A 192 -13.51 -7.94 7.06
CA SER A 192 -12.39 -8.87 7.14
C SER A 192 -12.80 -10.29 7.52
N HIS A 193 -14.02 -10.48 8.04
CA HIS A 193 -14.59 -11.80 8.30
C HIS A 193 -15.34 -12.40 7.11
N ASN A 194 -15.45 -11.68 5.99
CA ASN A 194 -16.12 -12.14 4.78
C ASN A 194 -15.31 -11.79 3.52
N THR A 195 -14.34 -12.63 3.19
CA THR A 195 -13.48 -12.43 2.00
C THR A 195 -13.64 -13.55 0.97
N SER A 196 -13.13 -13.29 -0.23
CA SER A 196 -13.08 -14.28 -1.31
C SER A 196 -12.28 -15.53 -0.94
N MET A 197 -11.25 -15.41 -0.10
CA MET A 197 -10.48 -16.55 0.38
C MET A 197 -11.33 -17.48 1.25
N GLN A 198 -12.00 -16.95 2.28
CA GLN A 198 -12.92 -17.70 3.15
C GLN A 198 -13.98 -18.42 2.32
N ARG A 199 -14.58 -17.73 1.33
CA ARG A 199 -15.52 -18.32 0.38
C ARG A 199 -14.91 -19.48 -0.41
N ALA A 200 -13.75 -19.27 -1.03
CA ALA A 200 -13.11 -20.23 -1.93
C ALA A 200 -12.66 -21.51 -1.21
N TYR A 201 -12.13 -21.37 0.02
CA TYR A 201 -11.65 -22.48 0.84
C TYR A 201 -12.70 -23.02 1.81
N LYS A 202 -13.88 -22.38 1.91
CA LYS A 202 -14.98 -22.75 2.81
C LYS A 202 -14.53 -22.81 4.27
N THR A 203 -13.92 -21.72 4.71
CA THR A 203 -13.36 -21.57 6.05
C THR A 203 -13.82 -20.25 6.66
N ASP A 204 -13.99 -20.21 7.97
CA ASP A 204 -14.27 -18.98 8.73
C ASP A 204 -12.99 -18.37 9.33
N LEU A 205 -11.85 -19.03 9.11
CA LEU A 205 -10.54 -18.57 9.58
C LEU A 205 -10.03 -17.40 8.75
N ASP A 206 -9.32 -16.46 9.40
CA ASP A 206 -8.52 -15.47 8.70
C ASP A 206 -7.34 -16.12 7.94
N MET A 207 -6.67 -15.35 7.07
CA MET A 207 -5.58 -15.85 6.24
C MET A 207 -4.44 -16.48 7.06
N PHE A 208 -4.06 -15.86 8.19
CA PHE A 208 -2.96 -16.34 9.01
C PHE A 208 -3.32 -17.65 9.71
N GLN A 209 -4.49 -17.72 10.34
CA GLN A 209 -5.01 -18.93 10.97
C GLN A 209 -5.19 -20.07 9.95
N TRP A 210 -5.67 -19.74 8.74
CA TRP A 210 -5.79 -20.69 7.65
C TRP A 210 -4.44 -21.30 7.27
N LEU A 211 -3.43 -20.47 7.01
CA LEU A 211 -2.09 -20.94 6.65
C LEU A 211 -1.45 -21.79 7.75
N GLN A 212 -1.63 -21.42 9.02
CA GLN A 212 -1.18 -22.23 10.15
C GLN A 212 -1.88 -23.59 10.19
N THR A 213 -3.20 -23.60 10.00
CA THR A 213 -4.02 -24.82 10.03
C THR A 213 -3.64 -25.82 8.93
N ILE A 214 -3.29 -25.33 7.74
CA ILE A 214 -2.86 -26.20 6.63
C ILE A 214 -1.36 -26.51 6.64
N GLY A 215 -0.61 -26.04 7.65
CA GLY A 215 0.81 -26.32 7.83
C GLY A 215 1.77 -25.45 7.03
N TYR A 216 1.31 -24.32 6.49
CA TYR A 216 2.12 -23.36 5.71
C TYR A 216 2.48 -22.08 6.48
N GLY A 217 2.26 -22.04 7.79
CA GLY A 217 2.62 -20.90 8.64
C GLY A 217 4.10 -20.54 8.61
N GLU A 218 5.00 -21.53 8.77
CA GLU A 218 6.44 -21.30 8.65
C GLU A 218 6.83 -20.87 7.23
N SER A 219 6.17 -21.43 6.22
CA SER A 219 6.39 -21.05 4.82
C SER A 219 6.00 -19.59 4.55
N PHE A 220 4.93 -19.10 5.18
CA PHE A 220 4.55 -17.69 5.13
C PHE A 220 5.56 -16.79 5.85
N ASN A 221 6.06 -17.18 7.02
CA ASN A 221 7.11 -16.43 7.70
C ASN A 221 8.38 -16.32 6.84
N ASN A 222 8.73 -17.40 6.14
CA ASN A 222 9.80 -17.41 5.15
C ASN A 222 9.51 -16.54 3.93
N HIS A 223 8.25 -16.46 3.49
CA HIS A 223 7.80 -15.54 2.46
C HIS A 223 8.06 -14.08 2.83
N MET A 224 7.66 -13.66 4.04
CA MET A 224 7.88 -12.27 4.50
C MET A 224 9.37 -11.92 4.55
N ARG A 225 10.21 -12.87 4.99
CA ARG A 225 11.69 -12.69 4.98
C ARG A 225 12.26 -12.58 3.57
N ALA A 226 11.73 -13.33 2.62
CA ALA A 226 12.15 -13.28 1.22
C ALA A 226 11.68 -11.99 0.54
N TYR A 227 10.45 -11.57 0.79
CA TYR A 227 9.85 -10.34 0.27
C TYR A 227 10.66 -9.10 0.67
N ALA A 228 11.20 -9.08 1.89
CA ALA A 228 12.03 -7.99 2.38
C ALA A 228 13.47 -7.96 1.83
N GLN A 229 13.90 -8.97 1.04
CA GLN A 229 15.27 -9.00 0.48
C GLN A 229 15.45 -7.98 -0.64
N GLY A 230 16.60 -7.31 -0.68
CA GLY A 230 16.95 -6.37 -1.75
C GLY A 230 16.26 -5.01 -1.66
N ARG A 231 15.48 -4.76 -0.60
CA ARG A 231 14.83 -3.46 -0.34
C ARG A 231 15.65 -2.65 0.67
N LEU A 232 15.66 -1.33 0.48
CA LEU A 232 16.10 -0.42 1.53
C LEU A 232 15.15 -0.56 2.72
N ARG A 233 15.71 -0.71 3.91
CA ARG A 233 14.92 -0.76 5.13
C ARG A 233 14.51 0.65 5.55
N TRP A 234 13.43 0.76 6.30
CA TRP A 234 12.92 2.06 6.74
C TRP A 234 13.95 2.88 7.51
N MET A 235 14.84 2.22 8.27
CA MET A 235 15.91 2.82 9.06
C MET A 235 17.21 3.07 8.29
N ASP A 236 17.23 2.83 6.98
CA ASP A 236 18.37 3.24 6.16
C ASP A 236 18.50 4.78 6.17
N PRO A 237 19.72 5.34 6.32
CA PRO A 237 19.92 6.80 6.31
C PRO A 237 19.42 7.50 5.04
N ALA A 238 19.32 6.80 3.91
CA ALA A 238 18.74 7.31 2.68
C ALA A 238 17.20 7.41 2.72
N VAL A 239 16.56 6.73 3.68
CA VAL A 239 15.10 6.72 3.86
C VAL A 239 14.71 7.59 5.06
N TYR A 240 15.16 7.22 6.27
CA TYR A 240 14.75 7.88 7.51
C TYR A 240 15.93 8.20 8.44
N PRO A 241 16.13 9.47 8.83
CA PRO A 241 17.22 9.88 9.72
C PRO A 241 16.92 9.53 11.19
N VAL A 242 17.09 8.25 11.55
CA VAL A 242 16.79 7.71 12.90
C VAL A 242 17.50 8.47 14.01
N GLN A 243 18.75 8.88 13.80
CA GLN A 243 19.53 9.58 14.82
C GLN A 243 18.88 10.91 15.19
N GLU A 244 18.52 11.71 14.20
CA GLU A 244 17.93 13.03 14.35
C GLU A 244 16.48 12.97 14.81
N ARG A 245 15.71 12.03 14.26
CA ARG A 245 14.25 11.97 14.47
C ARG A 245 13.86 11.18 15.71
N LEU A 246 14.56 10.09 16.03
CA LEU A 246 14.20 9.22 17.14
C LEU A 246 15.19 9.26 18.29
N ILE A 247 16.49 9.09 18.05
CA ILE A 247 17.48 8.94 19.13
C ILE A 247 17.70 10.28 19.85
N ASN A 248 17.86 11.38 19.10
CA ASN A 248 18.03 12.70 19.68
C ASN A 248 16.76 13.11 20.45
N GLY A 249 16.93 13.45 21.73
CA GLY A 249 15.82 13.83 22.62
C GLY A 249 15.06 12.65 23.22
N ALA A 250 15.42 11.40 22.91
CA ALA A 250 14.88 10.24 23.61
C ALA A 250 15.34 10.20 25.07
N SER A 251 14.50 9.63 25.94
CA SER A 251 14.89 9.33 27.32
C SER A 251 16.11 8.40 27.35
N THR A 252 17.10 8.76 28.15
CA THR A 252 18.31 7.94 28.38
C THR A 252 18.15 6.95 29.53
N ALA A 253 16.97 6.94 30.19
CA ALA A 253 16.69 5.96 31.23
C ALA A 253 16.68 4.55 30.64
N PRO A 254 17.44 3.58 31.21
CA PRO A 254 17.57 2.24 30.63
C PRO A 254 16.25 1.48 30.47
N ASP A 255 15.26 1.78 31.28
CA ASP A 255 13.94 1.14 31.30
C ASP A 255 12.88 1.87 30.48
N ALA A 256 13.18 3.08 29.97
CA ALA A 256 12.25 3.83 29.15
C ALA A 256 11.94 3.08 27.84
N PRO A 257 10.67 2.97 27.43
CA PRO A 257 10.31 2.36 26.15
C PRO A 257 10.80 3.26 25.01
N PHE A 258 11.75 2.76 24.23
CA PHE A 258 12.25 3.48 23.07
C PHE A 258 11.37 3.17 21.86
N MET A 259 11.22 1.90 21.50
CA MET A 259 10.40 1.49 20.36
C MET A 259 9.51 0.32 20.74
N VAL A 260 8.24 0.44 20.38
CA VAL A 260 7.25 -0.65 20.47
C VAL A 260 6.89 -1.04 19.04
N ASP A 261 7.30 -2.24 18.62
CA ASP A 261 6.99 -2.84 17.32
C ASP A 261 5.69 -3.64 17.47
N ILE A 262 4.59 -3.11 16.94
CA ILE A 262 3.22 -3.61 17.12
C ILE A 262 2.82 -4.43 15.89
N GLY A 263 2.53 -5.72 16.10
CA GLY A 263 2.33 -6.66 14.99
C GLY A 263 3.65 -7.05 14.31
N GLY A 264 4.77 -6.99 15.04
CA GLY A 264 6.11 -7.16 14.47
C GLY A 264 6.49 -8.60 14.08
N GLY A 265 5.55 -9.55 14.17
CA GLY A 265 5.74 -10.94 13.87
C GLY A 265 6.83 -11.56 14.74
N VAL A 266 7.86 -12.09 14.08
CA VAL A 266 9.02 -12.71 14.75
C VAL A 266 10.15 -11.73 15.09
N GLY A 267 9.92 -10.41 14.97
CA GLY A 267 10.85 -9.36 15.42
C GLY A 267 11.99 -9.03 14.45
N HIS A 268 11.76 -9.21 13.16
CA HIS A 268 12.78 -9.00 12.12
C HIS A 268 13.20 -7.53 11.99
N ASP A 269 12.27 -6.59 12.09
CA ASP A 269 12.58 -5.15 12.07
C ASP A 269 13.37 -4.71 13.29
N LEU A 270 13.01 -5.16 14.50
CA LEU A 270 13.78 -4.83 15.70
C LEU A 270 15.18 -5.45 15.70
N ALA A 271 15.33 -6.67 15.16
CA ALA A 271 16.65 -7.29 15.00
C ALA A 271 17.53 -6.45 14.07
N ALA A 272 17.01 -6.06 12.90
CA ALA A 272 17.72 -5.22 11.96
C ALA A 272 17.96 -3.80 12.51
N PHE A 273 17.00 -3.23 13.23
CA PHE A 273 17.13 -1.91 13.86
C PHE A 273 18.29 -1.90 14.86
N LYS A 274 18.38 -2.93 15.70
CA LYS A 274 19.46 -3.07 16.68
C LYS A 274 20.82 -3.23 16.01
N GLU A 275 20.90 -3.92 14.88
CA GLU A 275 22.13 -4.05 14.09
C GLU A 275 22.59 -2.70 13.51
N HIS A 276 21.66 -1.90 12.98
CA HIS A 276 21.96 -0.60 12.37
C HIS A 276 22.21 0.51 13.42
N HIS A 277 21.55 0.41 14.58
CA HIS A 277 21.62 1.41 15.64
C HIS A 277 21.95 0.77 17.00
N PRO A 278 23.12 0.13 17.16
CA PRO A 278 23.47 -0.61 18.38
C PRO A 278 23.58 0.27 19.63
N SER A 279 23.71 1.59 19.45
CA SER A 279 23.76 2.60 20.51
C SER A 279 22.41 3.24 20.81
N HIS A 280 21.29 2.66 20.36
CA HIS A 280 19.96 3.17 20.68
C HIS A 280 19.74 3.21 22.21
N PRO A 281 19.04 4.23 22.76
CA PRO A 281 18.69 4.26 24.17
C PRO A 281 17.46 3.37 24.44
N GLY A 282 17.18 3.15 25.73
CA GLY A 282 15.94 2.52 26.20
C GLY A 282 15.70 1.08 25.70
N ARG A 283 14.46 0.64 25.87
CA ARG A 283 14.01 -0.73 25.55
C ARG A 283 13.36 -0.82 24.19
N LEU A 284 13.68 -1.89 23.46
CA LEU A 284 12.92 -2.36 22.30
C LEU A 284 11.90 -3.39 22.76
N ILE A 285 10.64 -3.23 22.36
CA ILE A 285 9.52 -4.08 22.77
C ILE A 285 8.84 -4.61 21.51
N LEU A 286 8.83 -5.92 21.35
CA LEU A 286 8.10 -6.62 20.30
C LEU A 286 6.72 -7.01 20.83
N GLN A 287 5.67 -6.62 20.11
CA GLN A 287 4.29 -6.99 20.39
C GLN A 287 3.69 -7.78 19.24
N ASP A 288 3.11 -8.93 19.58
CA ASP A 288 2.30 -9.75 18.68
C ASP A 288 1.38 -10.66 19.50
N LEU A 289 0.51 -11.42 18.84
CA LEU A 289 -0.36 -12.40 19.49
C LEU A 289 0.46 -13.49 20.20
N PRO A 290 -0.08 -14.11 21.28
CA PRO A 290 0.63 -15.14 22.05
C PRO A 290 1.25 -16.24 21.20
N GLN A 291 0.48 -16.80 20.26
CA GLN A 291 0.94 -17.89 19.39
C GLN A 291 2.09 -17.49 18.46
N VAL A 292 2.24 -16.21 18.10
CA VAL A 292 3.35 -15.73 17.27
C VAL A 292 4.60 -15.53 18.13
N ILE A 293 4.44 -14.92 19.31
CA ILE A 293 5.53 -14.75 20.27
C ILE A 293 6.15 -16.09 20.69
N GLU A 294 5.31 -17.12 20.88
CA GLU A 294 5.74 -18.48 21.21
C GLU A 294 6.58 -19.15 20.10
N GLN A 295 6.42 -18.74 18.84
CA GLN A 295 7.18 -19.27 17.70
C GLN A 295 8.61 -18.70 17.58
N ILE A 296 8.94 -17.66 18.35
CA ILE A 296 10.22 -16.94 18.23
C ILE A 296 11.37 -17.79 18.80
N LYS A 297 12.07 -18.48 17.90
CA LYS A 297 13.28 -19.26 18.19
C LYS A 297 14.51 -18.38 18.34
N GLU A 298 14.68 -17.41 17.44
CA GLU A 298 15.89 -16.60 17.31
C GLU A 298 15.54 -15.11 17.33
N LEU A 299 15.72 -14.48 18.48
CA LEU A 299 15.65 -13.03 18.67
C LEU A 299 16.46 -12.67 19.91
N ASP A 300 17.23 -11.60 19.84
CA ASP A 300 18.09 -11.12 20.93
C ASP A 300 17.30 -10.95 22.24
N GLY A 301 17.83 -11.49 23.35
CA GLY A 301 17.17 -11.46 24.66
C GLY A 301 17.01 -10.06 25.27
N ALA A 302 17.68 -9.04 24.73
CA ALA A 302 17.47 -7.64 25.11
C ALA A 302 16.16 -7.07 24.54
N VAL A 303 15.61 -7.68 23.48
CA VAL A 303 14.29 -7.31 22.96
C VAL A 303 13.23 -7.92 23.86
N VAL A 304 12.35 -7.07 24.38
CA VAL A 304 11.28 -7.47 25.28
C VAL A 304 10.15 -8.05 24.44
N ARG A 305 9.88 -9.34 24.60
CA ARG A 305 8.73 -9.99 23.95
C ARG A 305 7.49 -9.79 24.80
N MET A 306 6.43 -9.25 24.22
CA MET A 306 5.19 -8.93 24.92
C MET A 306 4.00 -9.41 24.10
N SER A 307 3.25 -10.39 24.59
CA SER A 307 1.99 -10.77 23.95
C SER A 307 0.99 -9.61 24.07
N HIS A 308 0.45 -9.17 22.94
CA HIS A 308 -0.52 -8.08 22.89
C HIS A 308 -1.42 -8.20 21.66
N ASP A 309 -2.69 -7.93 21.85
CA ASP A 309 -3.69 -7.75 20.80
C ASP A 309 -3.93 -6.26 20.61
N PHE A 310 -3.57 -5.71 19.45
CA PHE A 310 -3.69 -4.29 19.14
C PHE A 310 -5.14 -3.77 19.06
N HIS A 311 -6.14 -4.66 19.06
CA HIS A 311 -7.54 -4.28 19.20
C HIS A 311 -7.87 -3.85 20.64
N THR A 312 -6.97 -4.12 21.59
CA THR A 312 -7.07 -3.71 23.00
C THR A 312 -6.21 -2.46 23.28
N PRO A 313 -6.48 -1.72 24.37
CA PRO A 313 -5.69 -0.53 24.71
C PRO A 313 -4.18 -0.82 24.83
N GLN A 314 -3.35 0.03 24.22
CA GLN A 314 -1.90 -0.14 24.20
C GLN A 314 -1.31 -0.08 25.63
N PRO A 315 -0.67 -1.17 26.13
CA PRO A 315 -0.19 -1.25 27.51
C PRO A 315 1.09 -0.45 27.77
N VAL A 316 1.94 -0.24 26.76
CA VAL A 316 3.18 0.53 26.90
C VAL A 316 2.86 2.00 26.63
N ARG A 317 3.07 2.88 27.62
CA ARG A 317 2.78 4.31 27.50
C ARG A 317 4.05 5.14 27.34
N GLY A 318 3.93 6.24 26.60
CA GLY A 318 5.00 7.23 26.42
C GLY A 318 6.25 6.72 25.70
N ALA A 319 6.11 5.71 24.83
CA ALA A 319 7.24 5.25 24.02
C ALA A 319 7.75 6.34 23.06
N ARG A 320 9.05 6.35 22.75
CA ARG A 320 9.60 7.30 21.75
C ARG A 320 9.00 7.04 20.36
N ALA A 321 8.87 5.77 19.98
CA ALA A 321 8.19 5.34 18.75
C ALA A 321 7.24 4.18 19.01
N TYR A 322 6.05 4.25 18.43
CA TYR A 322 5.19 3.11 18.14
C TYR A 322 5.34 2.82 16.65
N PHE A 323 5.73 1.59 16.31
CA PHE A 323 6.06 1.19 14.95
C PHE A 323 5.10 0.09 14.49
N MET A 324 4.62 0.19 13.26
CA MET A 324 3.79 -0.82 12.60
C MET A 324 4.31 -1.00 11.17
N HIS A 325 4.40 -2.24 10.71
CA HIS A 325 4.93 -2.56 9.39
C HIS A 325 4.08 -3.67 8.76
N SER A 326 3.50 -3.40 7.58
CA SER A 326 2.63 -4.35 6.88
C SER A 326 1.58 -4.93 7.82
N THR A 327 0.83 -4.03 8.46
CA THR A 327 -0.16 -4.37 9.48
C THR A 327 -1.49 -3.68 9.19
N LEU A 328 -1.49 -2.37 8.95
CA LEU A 328 -2.74 -1.63 8.76
C LEU A 328 -3.33 -1.87 7.36
N HIS A 329 -2.55 -2.35 6.40
CA HIS A 329 -3.08 -2.76 5.10
C HIS A 329 -3.94 -4.04 5.15
N ASP A 330 -3.85 -4.84 6.21
CA ASP A 330 -4.66 -6.05 6.39
C ASP A 330 -6.10 -5.74 6.84
N TRP A 331 -6.38 -4.48 7.22
CA TRP A 331 -7.63 -4.11 7.88
C TRP A 331 -8.41 -3.03 7.14
N PRO A 332 -9.75 -3.15 7.08
CA PRO A 332 -10.63 -2.06 6.68
C PRO A 332 -10.46 -0.80 7.56
N ASP A 333 -10.81 0.37 7.01
CA ASP A 333 -10.51 1.67 7.62
C ASP A 333 -11.16 1.88 9.00
N ASP A 334 -12.33 1.31 9.26
CA ASP A 334 -13.00 1.38 10.56
C ASP A 334 -12.24 0.62 11.66
N VAL A 335 -11.71 -0.56 11.32
CA VAL A 335 -10.86 -1.37 12.18
C VAL A 335 -9.52 -0.67 12.41
N CYS A 336 -8.88 -0.14 11.35
CA CYS A 336 -7.68 0.68 11.46
C CYS A 336 -7.89 1.86 12.41
N GLY A 337 -9.02 2.56 12.30
CA GLY A 337 -9.35 3.65 13.22
C GLY A 337 -9.37 3.21 14.68
N SER A 338 -9.90 2.02 14.98
CA SER A 338 -9.88 1.48 16.35
C SER A 338 -8.47 1.21 16.86
N ILE A 339 -7.61 0.63 16.03
CA ILE A 339 -6.20 0.35 16.37
C ILE A 339 -5.46 1.67 16.61
N LEU A 340 -5.62 2.65 15.71
CA LEU A 340 -4.99 3.96 15.82
C LEU A 340 -5.41 4.70 17.10
N ARG A 341 -6.68 4.62 17.52
CA ARG A 341 -7.14 5.19 18.79
C ARG A 341 -6.47 4.56 20.02
N ASN A 342 -6.27 3.25 20.02
CA ASN A 342 -5.57 2.55 21.11
C ASN A 342 -4.11 3.02 21.22
N ILE A 343 -3.42 3.20 20.09
CA ILE A 343 -2.03 3.68 20.05
C ILE A 343 -1.95 5.14 20.47
N LYS A 344 -2.81 5.99 19.89
CA LYS A 344 -2.92 7.42 20.23
C LYS A 344 -3.04 7.65 21.74
N ALA A 345 -3.89 6.88 22.42
CA ALA A 345 -4.10 7.00 23.86
C ALA A 345 -2.85 6.70 24.71
N ALA A 346 -1.84 6.02 24.14
CA ALA A 346 -0.57 5.73 24.80
C ALA A 346 0.56 6.70 24.40
N MET A 347 0.36 7.55 23.41
CA MET A 347 1.37 8.51 22.95
C MET A 347 1.53 9.69 23.92
N ALA A 348 2.77 10.12 24.12
CA ALA A 348 3.09 11.34 24.86
C ALA A 348 3.16 12.55 23.88
N PRO A 349 2.33 13.60 24.07
CA PRO A 349 2.36 14.80 23.24
C PRO A 349 3.75 15.43 23.13
N GLY A 350 4.14 15.83 21.92
CA GLY A 350 5.45 16.43 21.64
C GLY A 350 6.65 15.46 21.75
N TYR A 351 6.46 14.21 22.15
CA TYR A 351 7.53 13.24 22.36
C TYR A 351 7.40 11.98 21.50
N SER A 352 6.24 11.34 21.53
CA SER A 352 6.00 10.07 20.81
C SER A 352 5.83 10.31 19.32
N ARG A 353 6.27 9.33 18.53
CA ARG A 353 5.97 9.19 17.10
C ARG A 353 5.23 7.89 16.84
N LEU A 354 4.28 7.93 15.91
CA LEU A 354 3.77 6.72 15.28
C LEU A 354 4.44 6.61 13.91
N LEU A 355 5.05 5.46 13.65
CA LEU A 355 5.76 5.15 12.42
C LEU A 355 5.03 3.99 11.74
N ILE A 356 4.50 4.25 10.54
CA ILE A 356 3.79 3.24 9.75
C ILE A 356 4.64 2.97 8.50
N ASN A 357 5.24 1.79 8.38
CA ASN A 357 5.96 1.37 7.19
C ASN A 357 5.02 0.56 6.30
N GLU A 358 4.49 1.17 5.25
CA GLU A 358 3.47 0.59 4.36
C GLU A 358 3.65 1.13 2.94
N ASN A 359 2.95 0.54 1.96
CA ASN A 359 2.90 1.15 0.63
C ASN A 359 2.07 2.44 0.66
N VAL A 360 2.52 3.43 -0.09
CA VAL A 360 1.76 4.64 -0.40
C VAL A 360 1.54 4.67 -1.90
N ILE A 361 0.33 4.30 -2.32
CA ILE A 361 0.00 4.15 -3.74
C ILE A 361 -0.01 5.52 -4.41
N PRO A 362 0.80 5.75 -5.47
CA PRO A 362 0.76 7.01 -6.18
C PRO A 362 -0.55 7.14 -6.98
N LYS A 363 -1.07 8.36 -7.10
CA LYS A 363 -2.34 8.66 -7.79
C LYS A 363 -2.36 8.21 -9.27
N SER A 364 -1.19 8.02 -9.87
CA SER A 364 -1.04 7.49 -11.23
C SER A 364 0.27 6.73 -11.39
N ASN A 365 0.32 5.82 -12.37
CA ASN A 365 1.52 5.06 -12.74
C ASN A 365 2.14 4.28 -11.58
N ALA A 366 1.32 3.73 -10.68
CA ALA A 366 1.78 2.85 -9.61
C ALA A 366 2.56 1.65 -10.18
N HIS A 367 3.63 1.28 -9.48
CA HIS A 367 4.40 0.10 -9.84
C HIS A 367 3.52 -1.15 -9.67
N TRP A 368 3.65 -2.11 -10.59
CA TRP A 368 2.77 -3.29 -10.64
C TRP A 368 2.83 -4.13 -9.36
N GLU A 369 3.96 -4.10 -8.63
CA GLU A 369 4.11 -4.83 -7.38
C GLU A 369 3.20 -4.28 -6.28
N MET A 370 3.03 -2.96 -6.23
CA MET A 370 2.11 -2.31 -5.28
C MET A 370 0.64 -2.66 -5.61
N THR A 371 0.26 -2.59 -6.89
CA THR A 371 -1.11 -2.89 -7.31
C THR A 371 -1.42 -4.40 -7.25
N ALA A 372 -0.41 -5.25 -7.42
CA ALA A 372 -0.55 -6.69 -7.19
C ALA A 372 -0.76 -7.01 -5.72
N LEU A 373 -0.05 -6.32 -4.80
CA LEU A 373 -0.26 -6.49 -3.36
C LEU A 373 -1.65 -6.01 -2.93
N ASP A 374 -2.15 -4.92 -3.50
CA ASP A 374 -3.54 -4.47 -3.28
C ASP A 374 -4.57 -5.55 -3.66
N MET A 375 -4.35 -6.29 -4.75
CA MET A 375 -5.22 -7.43 -5.10
C MET A 375 -5.12 -8.58 -4.08
N VAL A 376 -3.97 -8.75 -3.41
CA VAL A 376 -3.85 -9.69 -2.29
C VAL A 376 -4.67 -9.19 -1.09
N MET A 377 -4.56 -7.90 -0.74
CA MET A 377 -5.36 -7.29 0.33
C MET A 377 -6.87 -7.42 0.06
N LEU A 378 -7.30 -7.14 -1.17
CA LEU A 378 -8.68 -7.26 -1.59
C LEU A 378 -9.21 -8.70 -1.47
N THR A 379 -8.41 -9.68 -1.92
CA THR A 379 -8.89 -11.07 -2.06
C THR A 379 -8.75 -11.90 -0.80
N LEU A 380 -7.79 -11.58 0.07
CA LEU A 380 -7.50 -12.35 1.28
C LEU A 380 -7.99 -11.67 2.57
N PHE A 381 -8.13 -10.34 2.56
CA PHE A 381 -8.43 -9.55 3.76
C PHE A 381 -9.68 -8.67 3.63
N SER A 382 -10.24 -8.50 2.43
CA SER A 382 -11.27 -7.48 2.16
C SER A 382 -10.84 -6.09 2.63
N SER A 383 -9.56 -5.82 2.40
CA SER A 383 -8.88 -4.57 2.74
C SER A 383 -8.22 -4.00 1.48
N ARG A 384 -7.37 -2.99 1.62
CA ARG A 384 -6.71 -2.27 0.52
C ARG A 384 -5.35 -1.72 0.90
N GLU A 385 -4.51 -1.57 -0.11
CA GLU A 385 -3.41 -0.61 -0.09
C GLU A 385 -3.97 0.81 -0.23
N ARG A 386 -3.27 1.79 0.35
CA ARG A 386 -3.79 3.17 0.49
C ARG A 386 -2.94 4.18 -0.26
N THR A 387 -3.59 5.15 -0.88
CA THR A 387 -2.92 6.34 -1.42
C THR A 387 -2.52 7.31 -0.30
N GLU A 388 -1.75 8.35 -0.62
CA GLU A 388 -1.43 9.41 0.33
C GLU A 388 -2.70 10.11 0.87
N ASP A 389 -3.70 10.34 0.02
CA ASP A 389 -4.97 10.96 0.42
C ASP A 389 -5.74 10.02 1.37
N ASP A 390 -5.75 8.71 1.10
CA ASP A 390 -6.38 7.70 1.98
C ASP A 390 -5.69 7.64 3.35
N TRP A 391 -4.36 7.63 3.38
CA TRP A 391 -3.58 7.63 4.62
C TRP A 391 -3.83 8.90 5.43
N THR A 392 -3.80 10.06 4.78
CA THR A 392 -4.07 11.36 5.41
C THR A 392 -5.46 11.35 6.04
N GLY A 393 -6.50 10.99 5.27
CA GLY A 393 -7.87 10.94 5.76
C GLY A 393 -8.05 9.97 6.94
N LEU A 394 -7.45 8.77 6.87
CA LEU A 394 -7.52 7.79 7.95
C LEU A 394 -6.84 8.29 9.24
N LEU A 395 -5.65 8.90 9.13
CA LEU A 395 -4.87 9.34 10.27
C LEU A 395 -5.46 10.59 10.93
N GLU A 396 -5.85 11.58 10.13
CA GLU A 396 -6.44 12.83 10.62
C GLU A 396 -7.80 12.60 11.27
N ALA A 397 -8.64 11.73 10.71
CA ALA A 397 -9.91 11.33 11.32
C ALA A 397 -9.74 10.67 12.70
N ASN A 398 -8.53 10.18 13.02
CA ASN A 398 -8.20 9.62 14.33
C ASN A 398 -7.33 10.57 15.18
N GLY A 399 -7.16 11.83 14.75
CA GLY A 399 -6.42 12.90 15.42
C GLY A 399 -4.92 12.65 15.53
N LEU A 400 -4.35 12.09 14.46
CA LEU A 400 -2.93 11.99 14.20
C LEU A 400 -2.61 12.87 12.99
N ARG A 401 -1.49 13.58 13.04
CA ARG A 401 -1.01 14.39 11.92
C ARG A 401 0.21 13.73 11.28
N ILE A 402 0.20 13.61 9.96
CA ILE A 402 1.38 13.21 9.20
C ILE A 402 2.42 14.33 9.30
N VAL A 403 3.61 14.01 9.79
CA VAL A 403 4.75 14.92 9.81
C VAL A 403 5.46 14.88 8.47
N LYS A 404 5.71 13.67 7.96
CA LYS A 404 6.33 13.43 6.67
C LYS A 404 6.17 11.98 6.24
N ILE A 405 6.02 11.77 4.93
CA ILE A 405 6.18 10.47 4.28
C ILE A 405 7.62 10.38 3.77
N TRP A 406 8.36 9.38 4.23
CA TRP A 406 9.75 9.14 3.89
C TRP A 406 9.85 7.96 2.93
N GLN A 407 10.56 8.14 1.81
CA GLN A 407 10.63 7.13 0.76
C GLN A 407 12.05 7.09 0.15
N GLY A 408 12.58 5.88 -0.06
CA GLY A 408 13.78 5.67 -0.85
C GLY A 408 13.50 5.80 -2.36
N ALA A 409 14.54 6.00 -3.17
CA ALA A 409 14.38 6.07 -4.63
C ALA A 409 13.69 4.79 -5.16
N LYS A 410 12.56 4.97 -5.86
CA LYS A 410 11.71 3.89 -6.42
C LYS A 410 11.30 2.79 -5.40
N ALA A 411 11.31 3.10 -4.11
CA ALA A 411 10.87 2.15 -3.08
C ALA A 411 9.36 1.90 -3.17
N CYS A 412 8.94 0.64 -2.98
CA CYS A 412 7.51 0.31 -2.93
C CYS A 412 6.88 0.76 -1.61
N GLU A 413 7.58 0.56 -0.50
CA GLU A 413 7.17 0.99 0.84
C GLU A 413 7.65 2.41 1.14
N SER A 414 6.90 3.08 2.00
CA SER A 414 7.23 4.37 2.60
C SER A 414 7.05 4.31 4.10
N LEU A 415 7.86 5.07 4.83
CA LEU A 415 7.67 5.29 6.25
C LEU A 415 6.85 6.56 6.47
N ILE A 416 5.62 6.42 6.93
CA ILE A 416 4.73 7.52 7.29
C ILE A 416 5.01 7.86 8.75
N GLU A 417 5.65 9.01 8.98
CA GLU A 417 5.92 9.52 10.33
C GLU A 417 4.76 10.40 10.79
N CYS A 418 4.14 10.02 11.90
CA CYS A 418 2.99 10.71 12.47
C CYS A 418 3.28 11.18 13.90
N GLU A 419 2.57 12.22 14.31
CA GLU A 419 2.48 12.65 15.71
C GLU A 419 1.04 12.93 16.10
N LEU A 420 0.80 13.17 17.40
CA LEU A 420 -0.52 13.64 17.83
C LEU A 420 -0.82 14.97 17.13
N ALA A 421 -2.02 15.08 16.55
CA ALA A 421 -2.50 16.39 16.13
C ALA A 421 -2.51 17.31 17.36
N ASP A 422 -2.08 18.56 17.17
CA ASP A 422 -2.22 19.55 18.22
C ASP A 422 -3.69 19.58 18.63
N ALA A 423 -3.95 19.63 19.94
CA ALA A 423 -5.32 19.83 20.39
C ALA A 423 -5.77 21.17 19.80
N GLU A 424 -6.63 21.14 18.79
CA GLU A 424 -7.45 22.31 18.51
C GLU A 424 -8.12 22.65 19.83
N LEU A 425 -7.69 23.77 20.41
CA LEU A 425 -8.53 24.51 21.35
C LEU A 425 -9.77 24.88 20.53
N THR A 426 -10.72 23.96 20.47
CA THR A 426 -12.11 24.30 20.25
C THR A 426 -12.51 25.09 21.47
N VAL A 427 -12.20 26.39 21.42
CA VAL A 427 -12.89 27.35 22.24
C VAL A 427 -14.30 27.37 21.65
N GLU A 428 -15.18 26.53 22.21
CA GLU A 428 -16.61 26.78 22.09
C GLU A 428 -16.84 28.17 22.69
N PHE A 429 -16.80 29.20 21.85
CA PHE A 429 -17.36 30.48 22.24
C PHE A 429 -18.86 30.26 22.33
N ASP A 430 -19.40 30.35 23.55
CA ASP A 430 -20.84 30.52 23.71
C ASP A 430 -21.21 31.82 22.99
N MET A 431 -21.84 31.69 21.82
CA MET A 431 -22.26 32.85 21.05
C MET A 431 -23.20 33.74 21.84
N ALA A 432 -23.91 33.22 22.85
CA ALA A 432 -24.69 34.05 23.76
C ALA A 432 -23.81 34.94 24.64
N GLU A 433 -22.65 34.47 25.12
CA GLU A 433 -21.69 35.29 25.87
C GLU A 433 -21.00 36.34 24.99
N VAL A 434 -20.64 35.99 23.76
CA VAL A 434 -20.04 36.93 22.79
C VAL A 434 -21.03 38.03 22.40
N ILE A 435 -22.30 37.68 22.18
CA ILE A 435 -23.38 38.64 21.91
C ILE A 435 -23.63 39.53 23.14
N THR A 436 -23.65 38.95 24.34
CA THR A 436 -23.84 39.71 25.59
C THR A 436 -22.67 40.67 25.85
N ALA A 437 -21.43 40.26 25.54
CA ALA A 437 -20.24 41.10 25.66
C ALA A 437 -20.24 42.24 24.63
N ALA A 438 -20.68 41.97 23.39
CA ALA A 438 -20.85 42.97 22.34
C ALA A 438 -21.95 44.00 22.68
N GLU A 439 -23.08 43.56 23.22
CA GLU A 439 -24.19 44.43 23.62
C GLU A 439 -23.88 45.27 24.87
N SER A 440 -22.99 44.80 25.75
CA SER A 440 -22.56 45.53 26.95
C SER A 440 -21.49 46.60 26.67
N GLY A 441 -20.95 46.68 25.44
CA GLY A 441 -19.91 47.64 25.06
C GLY A 441 -18.54 47.38 25.72
N SER A 442 -18.29 46.15 26.16
CA SER A 442 -17.11 45.82 26.98
C SER A 442 -15.87 45.40 26.17
N VAL A 443 -15.99 45.25 24.84
CA VAL A 443 -14.91 44.83 23.94
C VAL A 443 -15.04 45.57 22.60
N ASP A 444 -13.95 46.19 22.12
CA ASP A 444 -13.88 46.78 20.77
C ASP A 444 -13.76 45.66 19.73
N ILE A 445 -14.78 45.50 18.90
CA ILE A 445 -14.86 44.47 17.85
C ILE A 445 -14.39 45.09 16.53
N HIS A 446 -13.60 44.34 15.75
CA HIS A 446 -13.07 44.83 14.48
C HIS A 446 -14.21 45.13 13.47
N PRO A 447 -14.18 46.24 12.71
CA PRO A 447 -15.32 46.70 11.89
C PRO A 447 -15.84 45.68 10.86
N MET A 448 -15.00 44.76 10.39
CA MET A 448 -15.41 43.69 9.47
C MET A 448 -16.35 42.67 10.12
N ILE A 449 -16.10 42.29 11.38
CA ILE A 449 -16.94 41.36 12.15
C ILE A 449 -18.28 42.03 12.47
N GLN A 450 -18.28 43.35 12.71
CA GLN A 450 -19.50 44.13 12.89
C GLN A 450 -20.40 44.12 11.65
N THR A 451 -19.79 44.08 10.46
CA THR A 451 -20.50 44.12 9.17
C THR A 451 -21.16 42.77 8.88
N GLU A 452 -20.42 41.66 9.05
CA GLU A 452 -20.96 40.31 8.89
C GLU A 452 -22.07 39.98 9.92
N LEU A 453 -21.95 40.44 11.17
CA LEU A 453 -23.00 40.30 12.17
C LEU A 453 -24.28 41.09 11.82
N THR A 454 -24.16 42.16 11.04
CA THR A 454 -25.32 42.95 10.59
C THR A 454 -26.00 42.29 9.39
N GLU A 455 -25.24 41.66 8.50
CA GLU A 455 -25.75 40.86 7.37
C GLU A 455 -26.47 39.60 7.86
N ILE A 456 -25.92 38.89 8.85
CA ILE A 456 -26.58 37.72 9.49
C ILE A 456 -27.91 38.14 10.15
N LYS A 457 -27.97 39.33 10.76
CA LYS A 457 -29.23 39.87 11.33
C LYS A 457 -30.30 40.10 10.27
N GLN A 458 -29.93 40.55 9.06
CA GLN A 458 -30.87 40.76 7.97
C GLN A 458 -31.38 39.44 7.37
N ASP A 459 -30.50 38.43 7.23
CA ASP A 459 -30.90 37.12 6.69
C ASP A 459 -31.83 36.37 7.66
N THR A 460 -31.59 36.48 8.98
CA THR A 460 -32.44 35.82 9.99
C THR A 460 -33.83 36.48 10.11
N GLU A 461 -33.91 37.81 9.96
CA GLU A 461 -35.20 38.53 9.92
C GLU A 461 -35.98 38.28 8.61
N TYR A 462 -35.28 37.99 7.51
CA TYR A 462 -35.90 37.66 6.22
C TYR A 462 -36.46 36.23 6.20
N GLU A 463 -35.74 35.23 6.74
CA GLU A 463 -36.24 33.85 6.85
C GLU A 463 -37.46 33.73 7.80
N MET A 464 -37.54 34.57 8.85
CA MET A 464 -38.69 34.59 9.74
C MET A 464 -39.97 35.18 9.11
N ALA A 465 -39.86 35.94 8.02
CA ALA A 465 -41.00 36.55 7.34
C ALA A 465 -41.64 35.64 6.27
N GLU A 466 -40.92 34.62 5.77
CA GLU A 466 -41.43 33.66 4.77
C GLU A 466 -42.03 32.37 5.36
N ALA A 467 -41.90 32.14 6.69
CA ALA A 467 -42.28 30.89 7.34
C ALA A 467 -43.79 30.72 7.70
N ASP A 468 -44.70 31.56 7.18
CA ASP A 468 -46.12 31.58 7.59
C ASP A 468 -47.07 30.69 6.75
N HIS A 469 -46.56 29.68 6.02
CA HIS A 469 -47.38 28.67 5.34
C HIS A 469 -46.93 27.22 5.59
N VAL A 470 -47.89 26.45 6.14
CA VAL A 470 -47.82 25.06 6.63
C VAL A 470 -47.39 24.03 5.58
N VAL A 471 -46.32 23.26 5.84
CA VAL A 471 -46.18 21.83 5.50
C VAL A 471 -45.25 21.13 6.51
N GLU A 472 -45.73 20.09 7.20
CA GLU A 472 -44.94 19.10 7.96
C GLU A 472 -44.07 18.25 7.02
N LEU A 473 -42.77 18.07 7.32
CA LEU A 473 -42.05 16.77 7.23
C LEU A 473 -40.56 16.88 7.68
N GLN A 474 -40.24 16.12 8.74
CA GLN A 474 -39.01 15.34 9.02
C GLN A 474 -37.61 15.98 8.89
N SER A 475 -36.98 16.13 10.06
CA SER A 475 -35.54 16.13 10.41
C SER A 475 -34.52 16.14 9.26
N ILE A 476 -33.96 17.32 8.99
CA ILE A 476 -32.66 17.50 8.35
C ILE A 476 -31.76 18.21 9.35
N ASN A 477 -30.72 17.52 9.82
CA ASN A 477 -29.67 18.09 10.65
C ASN A 477 -28.60 18.63 9.69
N ALA A 478 -28.63 19.93 9.40
CA ALA A 478 -27.61 20.61 8.61
C ALA A 478 -26.99 21.71 9.47
N GLN A 479 -25.73 21.52 9.87
CA GLN A 479 -24.88 22.59 10.40
C GLN A 479 -24.13 23.22 9.23
N PRO A 480 -24.07 24.55 9.09
CA PRO A 480 -23.11 25.18 8.19
C PRO A 480 -21.75 25.23 8.89
N ALA A 481 -20.74 24.58 8.31
CA ALA A 481 -19.35 24.80 8.65
C ALA A 481 -18.91 26.12 7.98
N ILE A 482 -18.46 27.09 8.78
CA ILE A 482 -17.81 28.30 8.27
C ILE A 482 -16.30 28.10 8.47
N GLU A 483 -15.56 27.94 7.38
CA GLU A 483 -14.11 28.02 7.35
C GLU A 483 -13.69 29.50 7.47
N CYS A 484 -13.08 29.88 8.59
CA CYS A 484 -12.33 31.13 8.68
C CYS A 484 -10.83 30.84 8.47
N ASP A 485 -10.26 31.36 7.39
CA ASP A 485 -8.81 31.36 7.15
C ASP A 485 -8.13 32.35 8.13
N LEU A 486 -7.33 31.82 9.06
CA LEU A 486 -6.57 32.60 10.05
C LEU A 486 -5.10 32.77 9.64
N SER A 487 -4.81 33.02 8.36
CA SER A 487 -3.44 33.27 7.90
C SER A 487 -2.89 34.68 8.21
N GLU A 488 -3.61 35.57 8.89
CA GLU A 488 -3.09 36.89 9.30
C GLU A 488 -3.45 37.27 10.74
N VAL A 489 -2.85 36.60 11.73
CA VAL A 489 -2.70 37.16 13.08
C VAL A 489 -1.22 37.17 13.44
N SER A 490 -0.57 38.31 13.24
CA SER A 490 0.80 38.57 13.69
C SER A 490 0.81 39.75 14.67
N PRO A 491 1.68 39.76 15.70
CA PRO A 491 1.53 40.64 16.84
C PRO A 491 1.89 42.09 16.50
N ILE A 492 1.16 42.98 17.16
CA ILE A 492 1.31 44.44 17.16
C ILE A 492 2.80 44.87 17.24
N THR A 493 3.33 45.47 16.18
CA THR A 493 4.34 46.54 16.27
C THR A 493 4.29 47.46 15.04
N GLN A 494 3.83 48.69 15.28
CA GLN A 494 4.02 49.97 14.57
C GLN A 494 4.44 49.99 13.08
N GLY A 495 3.50 50.47 12.24
CA GLY A 495 3.79 51.48 11.21
C GLY A 495 3.57 51.08 9.74
N ALA A 496 2.41 51.49 9.19
CA ALA A 496 2.15 51.96 7.79
C ALA A 496 2.58 51.07 6.59
N VAL A 497 1.89 50.93 5.46
CA VAL A 497 0.65 51.38 4.79
C VAL A 497 0.56 50.45 3.57
N VAL A 498 -0.58 49.83 3.25
CA VAL A 498 -0.82 49.26 1.90
C VAL A 498 -2.23 49.59 1.41
N ASP A 499 -2.25 50.08 0.18
CA ASP A 499 -3.33 50.63 -0.62
C ASP A 499 -4.17 49.52 -1.28
N THR A 500 -5.49 49.72 -1.37
CA THR A 500 -6.51 48.76 -1.82
C THR A 500 -7.07 49.10 -3.20
N LYS A 501 -7.36 48.09 -4.05
CA LYS A 501 -8.54 47.98 -4.95
C LYS A 501 -8.49 46.69 -5.80
N HIS A 502 -9.39 45.72 -5.57
CA HIS A 502 -10.68 45.45 -6.28
C HIS A 502 -10.49 44.94 -7.74
N THR A 503 -11.08 43.83 -8.22
CA THR A 503 -12.54 43.64 -8.44
C THR A 503 -12.90 42.21 -8.94
N ILE A 504 -13.97 41.65 -8.37
CA ILE A 504 -15.14 40.81 -8.78
C ILE A 504 -15.25 40.17 -10.21
N GLU A 505 -15.88 38.98 -10.21
CA GLU A 505 -16.25 37.94 -11.20
C GLU A 505 -17.10 38.29 -12.46
N CYS A 506 -17.10 37.38 -13.47
CA CYS A 506 -18.31 36.67 -13.99
C CYS A 506 -18.08 35.74 -15.22
N HIS A 507 -19.02 34.79 -15.42
CA HIS A 507 -19.03 33.60 -16.31
C HIS A 507 -19.29 33.76 -17.85
N HIS A 508 -18.81 32.74 -18.59
CA HIS A 508 -19.26 32.10 -19.85
C HIS A 508 -19.13 32.76 -21.26
N LEU A 509 -18.69 31.88 -22.20
CA LEU A 509 -18.24 31.97 -23.62
C LEU A 509 -19.30 32.45 -24.65
N PRO A 510 -18.98 32.85 -25.92
CA PRO A 510 -18.04 32.20 -26.88
C PRO A 510 -17.19 33.10 -27.81
N SER A 511 -16.16 32.51 -28.43
CA SER A 511 -15.32 33.12 -29.50
C SER A 511 -16.16 33.43 -30.76
N PRO A 512 -15.78 34.37 -31.67
CA PRO A 512 -14.63 34.19 -32.55
C PRO A 512 -13.88 35.47 -33.02
N VAL A 513 -12.79 35.22 -33.78
CA VAL A 513 -12.15 36.08 -34.80
C VAL A 513 -10.89 36.86 -34.43
N SER A 514 -9.89 36.55 -35.24
CA SER A 514 -8.54 37.08 -35.45
C SER A 514 -8.43 38.57 -35.77
N ILE A 515 -7.38 39.21 -35.24
CA ILE A 515 -6.68 40.33 -35.88
C ILE A 515 -5.16 40.13 -35.66
N GLN A 516 -4.43 39.90 -36.76
CA GLN A 516 -2.98 40.16 -36.87
C GLN A 516 -2.79 41.69 -36.75
N ASP A 517 -1.69 42.25 -36.24
CA ASP A 517 -0.37 42.16 -36.88
C ASP A 517 0.64 43.09 -36.15
N GLN A 518 1.93 42.82 -36.37
CA GLN A 518 3.12 43.72 -36.32
C GLN A 518 3.71 44.21 -34.99
N ASN A 519 4.78 43.52 -34.57
CA ASN A 519 6.15 44.01 -34.28
C ASN A 519 6.78 42.99 -33.31
N GLY A 520 7.69 42.11 -33.70
CA GLY A 520 8.98 42.44 -34.31
C GLY A 520 10.08 42.34 -33.23
N THR A 521 10.99 41.39 -33.40
CA THR A 521 12.33 41.22 -32.77
C THR A 521 12.49 40.57 -31.39
N SER A 522 12.88 39.28 -31.45
CA SER A 522 14.02 38.58 -30.80
C SER A 522 14.49 38.95 -29.38
N ALA A 523 14.62 37.93 -28.52
CA ALA A 523 15.92 37.32 -28.17
C ALA A 523 15.72 36.02 -27.39
N LEU A 524 16.58 35.05 -27.69
CA LEU A 524 16.84 33.81 -26.95
C LEU A 524 17.57 34.10 -25.64
N GLU A 525 17.21 33.40 -24.57
CA GLU A 525 18.10 32.55 -23.75
C GLU A 525 17.28 31.50 -23.02
#